data_AF-A0A816HGS2-F1
#
_entry.id   AF-A0A816HGS2-F1
#
_cell.length_a   1.000
_cell.length_b   1.000
_cell.length_c   1.000
_cell.angle_alpha   90.00
_cell.angle_beta   90.00
_cell.angle_gamma   90.00
#
_symmetry.space_group_name_H-M   'P 1'
#
loop_
_entity.id
_entity.type
_entity.pdbx_description
1 polymer ?
#
loop_
_entity_poly.entity_id
_entity_poly.type
_entity_poly.pdbx_seq_one_letter_code
_entity_poly.pdbx_strand_id
1 'polypeptide(L)'
;YQFGIELSYRYKHLLPKNNSNSFRIWTASSSRTYQSALAISQGLFQGEKTSAKLISISEKKSRGGNTLTPTKSCHKYNASKGSIEANYWLKIYTKSILKKFNKNISNFQFIPEDILAMQELCGYETIIKGQSKFCRLFSSEDWISFEYYFDLKYFYEISYGNYLSTYLGMPWIKATIDLFFKEKQTKQNLFLSITHREMFPLILNALGLFNQTNLSLNQIDHQRLWKTSEILPFLARIAFERLQCGTEIFIRILINSTPKP
;
A
#
# COMPACT_ATOMS: atom_id res chain seq x y z
N TYR A 1 4.85 -3.08 15.18
CA TYR A 1 4.67 -3.65 16.52
C TYR A 1 3.21 -3.86 16.86
N GLN A 2 2.40 -2.81 17.05
CA GLN A 2 0.98 -2.93 17.43
C GLN A 2 0.17 -3.86 16.51
N PHE A 3 0.37 -3.76 15.19
CA PHE A 3 -0.28 -4.68 14.25
C PHE A 3 0.10 -6.15 14.47
N GLY A 4 1.35 -6.44 14.87
CA GLY A 4 1.75 -7.80 15.25
C GLY A 4 0.96 -8.30 16.47
N ILE A 5 0.78 -7.45 17.48
CA ILE A 5 -0.04 -7.77 18.66
C ILE A 5 -1.49 -8.07 18.23
N GLU A 6 -2.09 -7.23 17.40
CA GLU A 6 -3.44 -7.44 16.86
C GLU A 6 -3.58 -8.82 16.20
N LEU A 7 -2.62 -9.18 15.34
CA LEU A 7 -2.58 -10.49 14.69
C LEU A 7 -2.42 -11.63 15.70
N SER A 8 -1.66 -11.44 16.79
CA SER A 8 -1.45 -12.45 17.83
C SER A 8 -2.74 -12.81 18.55
N TYR A 9 -3.64 -11.84 18.74
CA TYR A 9 -4.95 -12.06 19.32
C TYR A 9 -5.93 -12.62 18.28
N ARG A 10 -6.00 -12.01 17.10
CA ARG A 10 -6.98 -12.35 16.05
C ARG A 10 -6.75 -13.75 15.48
N TYR A 11 -5.51 -14.14 15.26
CA TYR A 11 -5.14 -15.41 14.62
C TYR A 11 -4.34 -16.34 15.55
N LYS A 12 -4.52 -16.22 16.87
CA LYS A 12 -3.83 -17.04 17.88
C LYS A 12 -3.82 -18.54 17.54
N HIS A 13 -4.95 -19.05 17.06
CA HIS A 13 -5.14 -20.46 16.72
C HIS A 13 -4.36 -20.94 15.48
N LEU A 14 -3.84 -20.02 14.65
CA LEU A 14 -3.03 -20.32 13.47
C LEU A 14 -1.52 -20.23 13.75
N LEU A 15 -1.14 -19.67 14.90
CA LEU A 15 0.25 -19.57 15.32
C LEU A 15 0.80 -20.94 15.76
N PRO A 16 2.10 -21.19 15.56
CA PRO A 16 2.73 -22.42 16.01
C PRO A 16 2.64 -22.53 17.55
N LYS A 17 2.26 -23.72 18.05
CA LYS A 17 2.13 -23.96 19.51
C LYS A 17 3.47 -24.06 20.24
N ASN A 18 4.54 -24.40 19.54
CA ASN A 18 5.90 -24.53 20.09
C ASN A 18 6.84 -23.56 19.38
N ASN A 19 7.91 -23.12 20.08
CA ASN A 19 9.04 -22.32 19.57
C ASN A 19 9.85 -23.06 18.50
N SER A 20 9.19 -23.41 17.40
CA SER A 20 9.85 -23.91 16.22
C SER A 20 10.32 -22.72 15.41
N ASN A 21 11.62 -22.67 15.09
CA ASN A 21 12.21 -21.79 14.09
C ASN A 21 11.64 -22.01 12.65
N SER A 22 10.46 -22.62 12.53
CA SER A 22 9.80 -22.97 11.28
C SER A 22 8.83 -21.90 10.78
N PHE A 23 8.37 -20.98 11.66
CA PHE A 23 7.52 -19.87 11.21
C PHE A 23 8.33 -18.89 10.39
N ARG A 24 7.80 -18.49 9.24
CA ARG A 24 8.45 -17.60 8.28
C ARG A 24 7.60 -16.38 8.02
N ILE A 25 8.27 -15.25 7.92
CA ILE A 25 7.71 -13.97 7.48
C ILE A 25 8.52 -13.53 6.27
N TRP A 26 7.88 -13.24 5.16
CA TRP A 26 8.55 -12.79 3.95
C TRP A 26 8.58 -11.27 3.92
N THR A 27 9.71 -10.69 3.56
CA THR A 27 9.87 -9.24 3.43
C THR A 27 10.65 -8.89 2.18
N ALA A 28 10.28 -7.81 1.50
CA ALA A 28 11.17 -7.19 0.52
C ALA A 28 12.47 -6.76 1.22
N SER A 29 13.58 -6.74 0.47
CA SER A 29 14.92 -6.55 1.01
C SER A 29 15.26 -5.14 1.52
N SER A 30 14.41 -4.14 1.29
CA SER A 30 14.65 -2.78 1.77
C SER A 30 14.69 -2.69 3.30
N SER A 31 15.48 -1.75 3.84
CA SER A 31 15.60 -1.55 5.29
C SER A 31 14.23 -1.30 5.96
N ARG A 32 13.41 -0.40 5.41
CA ARG A 32 12.10 -0.07 5.99
C ARG A 32 11.12 -1.26 6.04
N THR A 33 11.12 -2.11 5.01
CA THR A 33 10.25 -3.30 4.96
C THR A 33 10.75 -4.36 5.93
N TYR A 34 12.07 -4.56 5.99
CA TYR A 34 12.68 -5.47 6.95
C TYR A 34 12.42 -5.06 8.40
N GLN A 35 12.61 -3.78 8.74
CA GLN A 35 12.32 -3.25 10.08
C GLN A 35 10.83 -3.35 10.43
N SER A 36 9.94 -3.13 9.45
CA SER A 36 8.50 -3.34 9.64
C SER A 36 8.19 -4.81 9.93
N ALA A 37 8.78 -5.75 9.19
CA ALA A 37 8.62 -7.18 9.41
C ALA A 37 9.16 -7.61 10.78
N LEU A 38 10.32 -7.08 11.19
CA LEU A 38 10.89 -7.30 12.52
C LEU A 38 9.95 -6.80 13.62
N ALA A 39 9.45 -5.56 13.50
CA ALA A 39 8.54 -4.99 14.47
C ALA A 39 7.19 -5.72 14.52
N ILE A 40 6.67 -6.21 13.39
CA ILE A 40 5.47 -7.05 13.35
C ILE A 40 5.75 -8.39 14.03
N SER A 41 6.89 -9.04 13.73
CA SER A 41 7.31 -10.29 14.36
C SER A 41 7.39 -10.15 15.89
N GLN A 42 8.05 -9.10 16.39
CA GLN A 42 8.15 -8.83 17.82
C GLN A 42 6.78 -8.66 18.49
N GLY A 43 5.84 -7.97 17.84
CA GLY A 43 4.48 -7.83 18.37
C GLY A 43 3.69 -9.14 18.32
N LEU A 44 3.86 -9.92 17.24
CA LEU A 44 3.16 -11.19 17.00
C LEU A 44 3.49 -12.23 18.08
N PHE A 45 4.74 -12.25 18.53
CA PHE A 45 5.23 -13.16 19.56
C PHE A 45 5.48 -12.47 20.90
N GLN A 46 4.90 -11.28 21.12
CA GLN A 46 4.94 -10.55 22.39
C GLN A 46 6.36 -10.42 23.00
N GLY A 47 7.37 -10.21 22.15
CA GLY A 47 8.77 -10.04 22.56
C GLY A 47 9.59 -11.32 22.71
N GLU A 48 9.03 -12.51 22.48
CA GLU A 48 9.80 -13.76 22.43
C GLU A 48 10.77 -13.73 21.23
N LYS A 49 12.08 -13.72 21.53
CA LYS A 49 13.16 -13.40 20.57
C LYS A 49 13.31 -14.34 19.37
N THR A 50 12.63 -15.49 19.31
CA THR A 50 13.09 -16.59 18.44
C THR A 50 12.05 -17.29 17.57
N SER A 51 10.77 -16.88 17.54
CA SER A 51 9.76 -17.76 16.93
C SER A 51 9.61 -17.63 15.41
N ALA A 52 10.09 -16.56 14.77
CA ALA A 52 9.96 -16.38 13.32
C ALA A 52 11.27 -16.05 12.59
N LYS A 53 11.52 -16.78 11.51
CA LYS A 53 12.59 -16.50 10.55
C LYS A 53 12.12 -15.48 9.51
N LEU A 54 12.77 -14.31 9.48
CA LEU A 54 12.54 -13.33 8.42
C LEU A 54 13.24 -13.78 7.13
N ILE A 55 12.46 -13.97 6.07
CA ILE A 55 12.92 -14.34 4.73
C ILE A 55 12.97 -13.07 3.88
N SER A 56 14.17 -12.52 3.72
CA SER A 56 14.41 -11.34 2.89
C SER A 56 14.47 -11.71 1.42
N ILE A 57 13.53 -11.18 0.63
CA ILE A 57 13.43 -11.36 -0.81
C ILE A 57 14.08 -10.16 -1.50
N SER A 58 15.15 -10.45 -2.24
CA SER A 58 15.87 -9.46 -3.05
C SER A 58 14.95 -8.75 -4.03
N GLU A 59 15.14 -7.45 -4.21
CA GLU A 59 14.37 -6.60 -5.12
C GLU A 59 15.05 -6.42 -6.49
N LYS A 60 16.01 -7.30 -6.82
CA LYS A 60 16.72 -7.30 -8.10
C LYS A 60 15.79 -7.67 -9.25
N LYS A 61 16.05 -7.07 -10.43
CA LYS A 61 15.30 -7.34 -11.66
C LYS A 61 15.27 -8.84 -12.03
N SER A 62 16.38 -9.54 -11.80
CA SER A 62 16.57 -10.96 -12.11
C SER A 62 15.64 -11.93 -11.36
N ARG A 63 14.86 -11.46 -10.38
CA ARG A 63 13.87 -12.30 -9.67
C ARG A 63 12.64 -12.64 -10.51
N GLY A 64 12.38 -11.91 -11.59
CA GLY A 64 11.18 -12.12 -12.41
C GLY A 64 9.91 -12.12 -11.56
N GLY A 65 9.01 -13.08 -11.79
CA GLY A 65 7.76 -13.24 -11.03
C GLY A 65 7.94 -13.77 -9.60
N ASN A 66 9.11 -14.27 -9.21
CA ASN A 66 9.37 -14.77 -7.85
C ASN A 66 9.83 -13.63 -6.94
N THR A 67 8.97 -12.64 -6.71
CA THR A 67 9.32 -11.40 -6.01
C THR A 67 8.14 -10.84 -5.22
N LEU A 68 8.44 -9.96 -4.25
CA LEU A 68 7.44 -9.12 -3.59
C LEU A 68 7.34 -7.73 -4.24
N THR A 69 8.15 -7.45 -5.26
CA THR A 69 8.26 -6.15 -5.93
C THR A 69 8.23 -6.30 -7.45
N PRO A 70 7.11 -6.76 -8.04
CA PRO A 70 7.03 -7.12 -9.46
C PRO A 70 7.29 -5.94 -10.40
N THR A 71 6.94 -4.72 -9.98
CA THR A 71 7.24 -3.48 -10.73
C THR A 71 8.74 -3.28 -10.99
N LYS A 72 9.61 -3.76 -10.09
CA LYS A 72 11.07 -3.70 -10.27
C LYS A 72 11.59 -4.74 -11.26
N SER A 73 10.92 -5.89 -11.34
CA SER A 73 11.34 -7.02 -12.17
C SER A 73 10.77 -6.98 -13.59
N CYS A 74 9.70 -6.24 -13.84
CA CYS A 74 9.09 -6.12 -15.17
C CYS A 74 9.79 -5.05 -16.02
N HIS A 75 10.45 -5.47 -17.10
CA HIS A 75 11.15 -4.55 -18.02
C HIS A 75 10.23 -3.55 -18.74
N LYS A 76 8.98 -3.95 -19.01
CA LYS A 76 7.98 -3.10 -19.69
C LYS A 76 7.25 -2.15 -18.74
N TYR A 77 7.39 -2.34 -17.42
CA TYR A 77 6.72 -1.48 -16.45
C TYR A 77 7.31 -0.07 -16.48
N ASN A 78 6.43 0.92 -16.56
CA ASN A 78 6.80 2.33 -16.58
C ASN A 78 5.85 3.12 -15.65
N ALA A 79 6.42 3.76 -14.64
CA ALA A 79 5.69 4.57 -13.66
C ALA A 79 5.41 6.02 -14.13
N SER A 80 6.06 6.48 -15.20
CA SER A 80 6.06 7.90 -15.58
C SER A 80 4.68 8.45 -15.89
N LYS A 81 3.76 7.62 -16.39
CA LYS A 81 2.39 8.05 -16.71
C LYS A 81 1.70 8.63 -15.47
N GLY A 82 1.79 7.96 -14.31
CA GLY A 82 1.21 8.47 -13.06
C GLY A 82 1.71 9.87 -12.70
N SER A 83 3.02 10.09 -12.78
CA SER A 83 3.61 11.40 -12.52
C SER A 83 3.18 12.48 -13.52
N ILE A 84 3.03 12.14 -14.80
CA ILE A 84 2.56 13.08 -15.84
C ILE A 84 1.13 13.54 -15.53
N GLU A 85 0.22 12.59 -15.30
CA GLU A 85 -1.19 12.90 -15.05
C GLU A 85 -1.38 13.67 -13.73
N ALA A 86 -0.68 13.27 -12.67
CA ALA A 86 -0.75 13.96 -11.39
C ALA A 86 -0.19 15.39 -11.48
N ASN A 87 0.92 15.60 -12.21
CA ASN A 87 1.51 16.94 -12.37
C ASN A 87 0.66 17.86 -13.26
N TYR A 88 -0.14 17.31 -14.17
CA TYR A 88 -1.14 18.09 -14.88
C TYR A 88 -2.19 18.65 -13.91
N TRP A 89 -2.75 17.80 -13.04
CA TRP A 89 -3.69 18.22 -12.00
C TRP A 89 -3.07 19.19 -10.99
N LEU A 90 -1.80 18.98 -10.62
CA LEU A 90 -1.05 19.86 -9.72
C LEU A 90 -1.09 21.31 -10.17
N LYS A 91 -0.90 21.56 -11.48
CA LYS A 91 -0.96 22.91 -12.05
C LYS A 91 -2.36 23.54 -11.97
N ILE A 92 -3.40 22.71 -12.02
CA ILE A 92 -4.79 23.16 -11.96
C ILE A 92 -5.14 23.57 -10.52
N TYR A 93 -5.01 22.65 -9.56
CA TYR A 93 -5.53 22.88 -8.22
C TYR A 93 -4.71 23.91 -7.44
N THR A 94 -3.40 24.02 -7.70
CA THR A 94 -2.53 24.96 -6.97
C THR A 94 -2.69 26.41 -7.43
N LYS A 95 -3.40 26.68 -8.54
CA LYS A 95 -3.51 28.03 -9.12
C LYS A 95 -4.06 29.07 -8.13
N SER A 96 -5.12 28.73 -7.39
CA SER A 96 -5.72 29.61 -6.37
C SER A 96 -4.81 29.76 -5.14
N ILE A 97 -4.18 28.66 -4.71
CA ILE A 97 -3.26 28.62 -3.57
C ILE A 97 -2.05 29.52 -3.82
N LEU A 98 -1.42 29.38 -5.00
CA LEU A 98 -0.26 30.20 -5.40
C LEU A 98 -0.61 31.68 -5.46
N LYS A 99 -1.79 32.04 -5.99
CA LYS A 99 -2.26 33.43 -6.00
C LYS A 99 -2.36 34.01 -4.57
N LYS A 100 -2.84 33.22 -3.62
CA LYS A 100 -2.93 33.63 -2.20
C LYS A 100 -1.54 33.74 -1.55
N PHE A 101 -0.66 32.77 -1.77
CA PHE A 101 0.65 32.70 -1.14
C PHE A 101 1.57 33.82 -1.66
N ASN A 102 1.68 33.97 -2.98
CA ASN A 102 2.50 35.01 -3.61
C ASN A 102 1.97 36.43 -3.38
N LYS A 103 0.68 36.60 -3.05
CA LYS A 103 0.14 37.90 -2.60
C LYS A 103 0.61 38.27 -1.20
N ASN A 104 0.78 37.29 -0.31
CA ASN A 104 1.11 37.52 1.10
C ASN A 104 2.61 37.50 1.39
N ILE A 105 3.43 36.94 0.49
CA ILE A 105 4.89 36.84 0.62
C ILE A 105 5.51 37.40 -0.65
N SER A 106 6.05 38.63 -0.55
CA SER A 106 6.54 39.39 -1.70
C SER A 106 7.99 39.09 -2.09
N ASN A 107 8.77 38.46 -1.20
CA ASN A 107 10.19 38.19 -1.40
C ASN A 107 10.48 36.75 -1.86
N PHE A 108 9.45 35.94 -2.10
CA PHE A 108 9.57 34.56 -2.59
C PHE A 108 8.43 34.24 -3.54
N GLN A 109 8.76 33.67 -4.70
CA GLN A 109 7.78 33.25 -5.71
C GLN A 109 7.57 31.74 -5.60
N PHE A 110 6.44 31.32 -5.03
CA PHE A 110 6.06 29.92 -4.94
C PHE A 110 5.71 29.33 -6.32
N ILE A 111 6.08 28.06 -6.49
CA ILE A 111 5.70 27.20 -7.62
C ILE A 111 4.81 26.03 -7.15
N PRO A 112 4.07 25.34 -8.05
CA PRO A 112 3.18 24.24 -7.65
C PRO A 112 3.84 23.15 -6.80
N GLU A 113 5.10 22.84 -7.09
CA GLU A 113 5.90 21.84 -6.37
C GLU A 113 6.14 22.25 -4.90
N ASP A 114 6.26 23.55 -4.60
CA ASP A 114 6.39 24.02 -3.22
C ASP A 114 5.10 23.74 -2.42
N ILE A 115 3.94 23.93 -3.05
CA ILE A 115 2.63 23.67 -2.45
C ILE A 115 2.49 22.17 -2.13
N LEU A 116 2.82 21.32 -3.11
CA LEU A 116 2.81 19.86 -2.91
C LEU A 116 3.74 19.47 -1.76
N ALA A 117 4.97 20.00 -1.73
CA ALA A 117 5.94 19.71 -0.67
C ALA A 117 5.44 20.15 0.72
N MET A 118 4.81 21.32 0.83
CA MET A 118 4.20 21.77 2.09
C MET A 118 3.07 20.85 2.55
N GLN A 119 2.23 20.38 1.63
CA GLN A 119 1.16 19.45 1.94
C GLN A 119 1.70 18.06 2.35
N GLU A 120 2.74 17.56 1.69
CA GLU A 120 3.43 16.33 2.11
C GLU A 120 4.09 16.50 3.49
N LEU A 121 4.74 17.64 3.75
CA LEU A 121 5.36 17.95 5.04
C LEU A 121 4.34 17.95 6.18
N CYS A 122 3.11 18.41 5.95
CA CYS A 122 2.04 18.28 6.95
C CYS A 122 1.88 16.82 7.41
N GLY A 123 1.78 15.88 6.48
CA GLY A 123 1.63 14.45 6.81
C GLY A 123 2.86 13.88 7.51
N TYR A 124 4.05 14.09 6.95
CA TYR A 124 5.30 13.56 7.49
C TYR A 124 5.64 14.14 8.86
N GLU A 125 5.53 15.45 9.04
CA GLU A 125 5.85 16.10 10.31
C GLU A 125 4.83 15.74 11.39
N THR A 126 3.55 15.57 11.04
CA THR A 126 2.53 15.12 12.00
C THR A 126 2.83 13.73 12.55
N ILE A 127 3.24 12.77 11.70
CA ILE A 127 3.56 11.42 12.20
C ILE A 127 4.89 11.34 12.97
N ILE A 128 5.83 12.25 12.70
CA ILE A 128 7.15 12.28 13.38
C ILE A 128 7.08 13.06 14.69
N LYS A 129 6.42 14.23 14.69
CA LYS A 129 6.43 15.21 15.80
C LYS A 129 5.08 15.32 16.52
N GLY A 130 4.04 14.64 16.06
CA GLY A 130 2.68 14.73 16.58
C GLY A 130 1.85 15.90 16.06
N GLN A 131 2.46 16.86 15.35
CA GLN A 131 1.79 18.02 14.76
C GLN A 131 2.60 18.64 13.63
N SER A 132 1.94 19.36 12.72
CA SER A 132 2.59 20.21 11.73
C SER A 132 1.84 21.52 11.54
N LYS A 133 2.59 22.63 11.47
CA LYS A 133 2.01 23.95 11.18
C LYS A 133 1.57 24.08 9.72
N PHE A 134 2.18 23.31 8.81
CA PHE A 134 1.81 23.31 7.39
C PHE A 134 0.36 22.85 7.19
N CYS A 135 -0.16 21.98 8.07
CA CYS A 135 -1.53 21.48 7.95
C CYS A 135 -2.60 22.58 7.96
N ARG A 136 -2.35 23.68 8.68
CA ARG A 136 -3.31 24.78 8.86
C ARG A 136 -3.23 25.84 7.75
N LEU A 137 -2.31 25.70 6.80
CA LEU A 137 -2.15 26.67 5.70
C LEU A 137 -3.18 26.47 4.57
N PHE A 138 -3.78 25.28 4.52
CA PHE A 138 -4.63 24.80 3.43
C PHE A 138 -6.07 24.59 3.91
N SER A 139 -7.04 24.86 3.03
CA SER A 139 -8.47 24.61 3.31
C SER A 139 -8.82 23.12 3.14
N SER A 140 -10.04 22.75 3.51
CA SER A 140 -10.55 21.39 3.27
C SER A 140 -10.58 21.04 1.77
N GLU A 141 -10.90 22.00 0.90
CA GLU A 141 -10.92 21.81 -0.55
C GLU A 141 -9.52 21.61 -1.13
N ASP A 142 -8.52 22.31 -0.58
CA ASP A 142 -7.11 22.13 -0.95
C ASP A 142 -6.64 20.70 -0.61
N TRP A 143 -7.08 20.15 0.53
CA TRP A 143 -6.78 18.78 0.94
C TRP A 143 -7.46 17.72 0.07
N ILE A 144 -8.71 17.94 -0.32
CA ILE A 144 -9.42 17.05 -1.26
C ILE A 144 -8.71 17.06 -2.62
N SER A 145 -8.21 18.23 -3.06
CA SER A 145 -7.43 18.34 -4.30
C SER A 145 -6.08 17.64 -4.21
N PHE A 146 -5.41 17.71 -3.06
CA PHE A 146 -4.17 16.97 -2.78
C PHE A 146 -4.39 15.45 -2.72
N GLU A 147 -5.49 14.98 -2.14
CA GLU A 147 -5.86 13.56 -2.20
C GLU A 147 -6.02 13.12 -3.66
N TYR A 148 -6.74 13.91 -4.46
CA TYR A 148 -6.96 13.61 -5.87
C TYR A 148 -5.67 13.61 -6.71
N TYR A 149 -4.67 14.42 -6.36
CA TYR A 149 -3.33 14.34 -6.96
C TYR A 149 -2.73 12.93 -6.80
N PHE A 150 -2.80 12.35 -5.61
CA PHE A 150 -2.30 11.00 -5.37
C PHE A 150 -3.19 9.91 -5.97
N ASP A 151 -4.49 10.15 -6.07
CA ASP A 151 -5.41 9.28 -6.82
C ASP A 151 -4.99 9.16 -8.27
N LEU A 152 -4.79 10.28 -8.96
CA LEU A 152 -4.30 10.30 -10.33
C LEU A 152 -2.94 9.62 -10.45
N LYS A 153 -2.00 9.97 -9.55
CA LYS A 153 -0.66 9.38 -9.56
C LYS A 153 -0.71 7.86 -9.52
N TYR A 154 -1.32 7.29 -8.50
CA TYR A 154 -1.30 5.84 -8.32
C TYR A 154 -2.28 5.10 -9.21
N PHE A 155 -3.37 5.73 -9.63
CA PHE A 155 -4.29 5.14 -10.59
C PHE A 155 -3.59 4.86 -11.92
N TYR A 156 -2.87 5.85 -12.45
CA TYR A 156 -2.18 5.76 -13.73
C TYR A 156 -0.79 5.11 -13.64
N GLU A 157 -0.19 5.03 -12.45
CA GLU A 157 1.09 4.36 -12.22
C GLU A 157 0.92 2.83 -12.03
N ILE A 158 0.02 2.42 -11.11
CA ILE A 158 -0.03 1.06 -10.54
C ILE A 158 -1.44 0.49 -10.40
N SER A 159 -2.45 1.10 -11.02
CA SER A 159 -3.83 0.60 -11.04
C SER A 159 -4.35 0.41 -12.47
N TYR A 160 -5.67 0.52 -12.68
CA TYR A 160 -6.37 0.33 -13.96
C TYR A 160 -5.90 1.29 -15.07
N GLY A 161 -5.33 2.45 -14.73
CA GLY A 161 -4.73 3.35 -15.71
C GLY A 161 -3.44 2.83 -16.36
N ASN A 162 -2.89 1.72 -15.85
CA ASN A 162 -1.73 1.00 -16.38
C ASN A 162 -2.10 -0.47 -16.67
N TYR A 163 -2.10 -0.85 -17.95
CA TYR A 163 -2.52 -2.18 -18.40
C TYR A 163 -1.67 -3.33 -17.84
N LEU A 164 -0.43 -3.06 -17.39
CA LEU A 164 0.43 -4.09 -16.80
C LEU A 164 0.04 -4.44 -15.36
N SER A 165 -0.70 -3.57 -14.67
CA SER A 165 -0.95 -3.69 -13.23
C SER A 165 -1.61 -5.01 -12.85
N THR A 166 -2.64 -5.43 -13.61
CA THR A 166 -3.33 -6.71 -13.41
C THR A 166 -2.35 -7.88 -13.50
N TYR A 167 -1.53 -7.92 -14.57
CA TYR A 167 -0.56 -9.01 -14.79
C TYR A 167 0.53 -9.07 -13.72
N LEU A 168 0.97 -7.92 -13.21
CA LEU A 168 2.00 -7.86 -12.17
C LEU A 168 1.50 -8.35 -10.80
N GLY A 169 0.20 -8.30 -10.53
CA GLY A 169 -0.41 -8.86 -9.33
C GLY A 169 -0.62 -10.38 -9.38
N MET A 170 -0.81 -10.94 -10.58
CA MET A 170 -1.17 -12.36 -10.78
C MET A 170 -0.21 -13.37 -10.12
N PRO A 171 1.13 -13.22 -10.16
CA PRO A 171 2.02 -14.18 -9.51
C PRO A 171 1.78 -14.31 -8.01
N TRP A 172 1.44 -13.22 -7.32
CA TRP A 172 1.16 -13.24 -5.88
C TRP A 172 -0.21 -13.83 -5.57
N ILE A 173 -1.23 -13.52 -6.39
CA ILE A 173 -2.55 -14.16 -6.30
C ILE A 173 -2.41 -15.67 -6.49
N LYS A 174 -1.68 -16.10 -7.51
CA LYS A 174 -1.41 -17.52 -7.77
C LYS A 174 -0.71 -18.19 -6.59
N ALA A 175 0.33 -17.57 -6.03
CA ALA A 175 1.01 -18.10 -4.85
C ALA A 175 0.07 -18.24 -3.65
N THR A 176 -0.82 -17.27 -3.44
CA THR A 176 -1.81 -17.29 -2.35
C THR A 176 -2.87 -18.37 -2.54
N ILE A 177 -3.39 -18.55 -3.76
CA ILE A 177 -4.32 -19.63 -4.10
C ILE A 177 -3.66 -20.99 -3.91
N ASP A 178 -2.42 -21.14 -4.38
CA ASP A 178 -1.65 -22.37 -4.22
C ASP A 178 -1.46 -22.72 -2.72
N LEU A 179 -1.27 -21.73 -1.84
CA LEU A 179 -1.20 -21.94 -0.38
C LEU A 179 -2.52 -22.39 0.25
N PHE A 180 -3.67 -22.00 -0.31
CA PHE A 180 -4.97 -22.38 0.22
C PHE A 180 -5.46 -23.75 -0.23
N PHE A 181 -5.14 -24.15 -1.46
CA PHE A 181 -5.81 -25.28 -2.11
C PHE A 181 -4.89 -26.45 -2.47
N LYS A 182 -3.56 -26.26 -2.53
CA LYS A 182 -2.65 -27.39 -2.72
C LYS A 182 -2.41 -28.10 -1.39
N GLU A 183 -2.18 -29.42 -1.46
CA GLU A 183 -1.84 -30.22 -0.28
C GLU A 183 -0.68 -29.59 0.50
N LYS A 184 -0.81 -29.59 1.84
CA LYS A 184 0.07 -28.84 2.74
C LYS A 184 1.53 -29.24 2.57
N GLN A 185 2.28 -28.44 1.80
CA GLN A 185 3.75 -28.49 1.78
C GLN A 185 4.36 -27.89 3.07
N THR A 186 3.54 -27.27 3.93
CA THR A 186 3.99 -26.54 5.12
C THR A 186 3.07 -26.72 6.32
N LYS A 187 3.66 -26.68 7.53
CA LYS A 187 2.94 -26.71 8.81
C LYS A 187 2.40 -25.34 9.24
N GLN A 188 2.78 -24.26 8.55
CA GLN A 188 2.36 -22.89 8.85
C GLN A 188 0.98 -22.60 8.26
N ASN A 189 0.08 -22.01 9.05
CA ASN A 189 -1.28 -21.65 8.60
C ASN A 189 -1.52 -20.12 8.54
N LEU A 190 -0.55 -19.30 8.97
CA LEU A 190 -0.58 -17.83 8.86
C LEU A 190 0.63 -17.37 8.05
N PHE A 191 0.42 -16.64 6.96
CA PHE A 191 1.49 -16.17 6.08
C PHE A 191 1.52 -14.65 6.06
N LEU A 192 2.69 -14.06 6.29
CA LEU A 192 2.89 -12.62 6.30
C LEU A 192 3.91 -12.23 5.24
N SER A 193 3.52 -11.30 4.37
CA SER A 193 4.40 -10.70 3.35
C SER A 193 4.44 -9.18 3.55
N ILE A 194 5.62 -8.63 3.76
CA ILE A 194 5.84 -7.20 3.95
C ILE A 194 6.56 -6.64 2.72
N THR A 195 5.96 -5.66 2.08
CA THR A 195 6.46 -5.09 0.82
C THR A 195 6.12 -3.60 0.73
N HIS A 196 6.35 -3.01 -0.43
CA HIS A 196 6.08 -1.61 -0.70
C HIS A 196 4.64 -1.38 -1.15
N ARG A 197 4.25 -0.10 -1.14
CA ARG A 197 2.90 0.36 -1.49
C ARG A 197 2.45 -0.15 -2.85
N GLU A 198 3.36 -0.33 -3.80
CA GLU A 198 3.05 -0.70 -5.18
C GLU A 198 2.42 -2.08 -5.29
N MET A 199 2.74 -3.02 -4.39
CA MET A 199 2.19 -4.37 -4.48
C MET A 199 0.67 -4.41 -4.22
N PHE A 200 0.17 -3.52 -3.38
CA PHE A 200 -1.21 -3.54 -2.93
C PHE A 200 -2.18 -3.25 -4.08
N PRO A 201 -2.03 -2.17 -4.88
CA PRO A 201 -2.85 -1.91 -6.06
C PRO A 201 -2.82 -3.03 -7.08
N LEU A 202 -1.67 -3.67 -7.27
CA LEU A 202 -1.53 -4.76 -8.24
C LEU A 202 -2.37 -5.98 -7.84
N ILE A 203 -2.38 -6.32 -6.54
CA ILE A 203 -3.24 -7.37 -5.99
C ILE A 203 -4.71 -7.00 -6.18
N LEU A 204 -5.11 -5.77 -5.84
CA LEU A 204 -6.50 -5.31 -5.96
C LEU A 204 -6.98 -5.31 -7.40
N ASN A 205 -6.14 -4.86 -8.33
CA ASN A 205 -6.44 -4.85 -9.75
C ASN A 205 -6.56 -6.29 -10.30
N ALA A 206 -5.65 -7.19 -9.90
CA ALA A 206 -5.73 -8.61 -10.26
C ALA A 206 -7.02 -9.29 -9.74
N LEU A 207 -7.60 -8.79 -8.64
CA LEU A 207 -8.89 -9.25 -8.11
C LEU A 207 -10.11 -8.58 -8.76
N GLY A 208 -9.93 -7.55 -9.59
CA GLY A 208 -11.04 -6.77 -10.14
C GLY A 208 -11.67 -5.77 -9.16
N LEU A 209 -11.02 -5.46 -8.04
CA LEU A 209 -11.55 -4.55 -7.02
C LEU A 209 -11.25 -3.08 -7.35
N PHE A 210 -12.23 -2.20 -7.09
CA PHE A 210 -12.18 -0.77 -7.44
C PHE A 210 -12.01 -0.52 -8.95
N ASN A 211 -12.62 -1.39 -9.78
CA ASN A 211 -12.53 -1.30 -11.23
C ASN A 211 -13.17 -0.02 -11.75
N GLN A 212 -12.33 0.89 -12.22
CA GLN A 212 -12.71 2.16 -12.81
C GLN A 212 -11.88 2.39 -14.08
N THR A 213 -12.52 2.78 -15.17
CA THR A 213 -11.88 2.89 -16.49
C THR A 213 -10.87 4.03 -16.57
N ASN A 214 -11.21 5.19 -16.00
CA ASN A 214 -10.37 6.38 -15.99
C ASN A 214 -10.70 7.30 -14.82
N LEU A 215 -9.76 8.19 -14.50
CA LEU A 215 -9.97 9.32 -13.62
C LEU A 215 -9.85 10.62 -14.43
N SER A 216 -10.69 11.60 -14.16
CA SER A 216 -10.64 12.89 -14.86
C SER A 216 -9.39 13.67 -14.47
N LEU A 217 -8.68 14.24 -15.45
CA LEU A 217 -7.50 15.07 -15.20
C LEU A 217 -7.84 16.54 -14.89
N ASN A 218 -9.07 16.95 -15.20
CA ASN A 218 -9.48 18.36 -15.20
C ASN A 218 -10.35 18.73 -14.00
N GLN A 219 -10.94 17.74 -13.33
CA GLN A 219 -11.84 17.93 -12.20
C GLN A 219 -11.85 16.69 -11.31
N ILE A 220 -12.20 16.89 -10.05
CA ILE A 220 -12.32 15.80 -9.09
C ILE A 220 -13.57 14.98 -9.41
N ASP A 221 -13.40 13.68 -9.60
CA ASP A 221 -14.52 12.73 -9.59
C ASP A 221 -14.89 12.40 -8.14
N HIS A 222 -15.99 12.97 -7.66
CA HIS A 222 -16.48 12.72 -6.31
C HIS A 222 -17.11 11.34 -6.13
N GLN A 223 -17.44 10.64 -7.21
CA GLN A 223 -18.01 9.28 -7.21
C GLN A 223 -16.97 8.20 -7.50
N ARG A 224 -15.69 8.58 -7.62
CA ARG A 224 -14.61 7.64 -7.93
C ARG A 224 -14.54 6.48 -6.95
N LEU A 225 -14.28 5.30 -7.51
CA LEU A 225 -14.02 4.09 -6.74
C LEU A 225 -12.57 4.06 -6.25
N TRP A 226 -11.64 4.62 -7.03
CA TRP A 226 -10.24 4.69 -6.67
C TRP A 226 -9.96 5.87 -5.73
N LYS A 227 -9.71 5.57 -4.45
CA LYS A 227 -9.29 6.54 -3.42
C LYS A 227 -8.05 6.03 -2.70
N THR A 228 -6.91 6.64 -3.00
CA THR A 228 -5.59 6.28 -2.48
C THR A 228 -5.54 6.34 -0.97
N SER A 229 -6.18 7.33 -0.34
CA SER A 229 -6.23 7.47 1.12
C SER A 229 -6.88 6.28 1.81
N GLU A 230 -7.87 5.64 1.17
CA GLU A 230 -8.55 4.44 1.69
C GLU A 230 -7.79 3.15 1.35
N ILE A 231 -7.00 3.15 0.27
CA ILE A 231 -6.34 1.95 -0.28
C ILE A 231 -4.89 1.81 0.21
N LEU A 232 -4.13 2.91 0.17
CA LEU A 232 -2.67 2.97 0.37
C LEU A 232 -2.24 3.88 1.55
N PRO A 233 -2.86 3.82 2.73
CA PRO A 233 -2.29 4.49 3.90
C PRO A 233 -0.93 3.86 4.27
N PHE A 234 -0.17 4.53 5.14
CA PHE A 234 0.95 3.85 5.80
C PHE A 234 0.44 2.61 6.54
N LEU A 235 1.19 1.51 6.44
CA LEU A 235 0.79 0.20 6.97
C LEU A 235 -0.52 -0.36 6.34
N ALA A 236 -0.78 0.00 5.07
CA ALA A 236 -1.82 -0.65 4.28
C ALA A 236 -1.69 -2.18 4.37
N ARG A 237 -2.84 -2.87 4.42
CA ARG A 237 -2.91 -4.33 4.58
C ARG A 237 -4.03 -4.92 3.73
N ILE A 238 -3.70 -6.01 3.05
CA ILE A 238 -4.67 -6.89 2.40
C ILE A 238 -4.51 -8.26 3.05
N ALA A 239 -5.60 -8.83 3.53
CA ALA A 239 -5.62 -10.18 4.10
C ALA A 239 -6.59 -11.06 3.32
N PHE A 240 -6.19 -12.30 3.11
CA PHE A 240 -7.06 -13.35 2.60
C PHE A 240 -7.25 -14.37 3.73
N GLU A 241 -8.49 -14.70 4.04
CA GLU A 241 -8.84 -15.66 5.06
C GLU A 241 -9.58 -16.82 4.41
N ARG A 242 -9.08 -18.04 4.58
CA ARG A 242 -9.79 -19.27 4.21
C ARG A 242 -10.61 -19.73 5.41
N LEU A 243 -11.92 -19.64 5.28
CA LEU A 243 -12.90 -19.99 6.31
C LEU A 243 -13.53 -21.33 5.95
N GLN A 244 -13.75 -22.18 6.95
CA GLN A 244 -14.51 -23.42 6.79
C GLN A 244 -15.75 -23.34 7.68
N CYS A 245 -16.92 -23.38 7.07
CA CYS A 245 -18.21 -23.34 7.74
C CYS A 245 -18.95 -24.65 7.43
N GLY A 246 -18.94 -25.58 8.38
CA GLY A 246 -19.41 -26.95 8.13
C GLY A 246 -18.55 -27.63 7.06
N THR A 247 -19.17 -28.02 5.94
CA THR A 247 -18.52 -28.64 4.78
C THR A 247 -18.06 -27.64 3.72
N GLU A 248 -18.51 -26.38 3.80
CA GLU A 248 -18.22 -25.36 2.80
C GLU A 248 -16.95 -24.58 3.13
N ILE A 249 -16.23 -24.17 2.08
CA ILE A 249 -15.01 -23.36 2.17
C ILE A 249 -15.28 -22.00 1.52
N PHE A 250 -14.98 -20.94 2.26
CA PHE A 250 -15.11 -19.56 1.80
C PHE A 250 -13.75 -18.86 1.83
N ILE A 251 -13.54 -17.91 0.91
CA ILE A 251 -12.43 -16.97 0.96
C ILE A 251 -12.99 -15.59 1.29
N ARG A 252 -12.49 -14.96 2.35
CA ARG A 252 -12.81 -13.58 2.70
C ARG A 252 -11.59 -12.69 2.46
N ILE A 253 -11.80 -11.56 1.80
CA ILE A 253 -10.75 -10.55 1.56
C ILE A 253 -11.01 -9.35 2.48
N LEU A 254 -9.97 -8.92 3.18
CA LEU A 254 -9.99 -7.73 4.02
C LEU A 254 -9.01 -6.69 3.46
N ILE A 255 -9.46 -5.46 3.29
CA ILE A 255 -8.61 -4.31 2.95
C ILE A 255 -8.64 -3.36 4.13
N ASN A 256 -7.48 -3.10 4.73
CA ASN A 256 -7.36 -2.22 5.90
C ASN A 256 -8.34 -2.61 7.03
N SER A 257 -8.45 -3.92 7.28
CA SER A 257 -9.37 -4.56 8.22
C SER A 257 -10.86 -4.53 7.87
N THR A 258 -11.24 -3.97 6.73
CA THR A 258 -12.64 -3.94 6.26
C THR A 258 -12.90 -5.07 5.26
N PRO A 259 -13.91 -5.94 5.46
CA PRO A 259 -14.30 -6.93 4.48
C PRO A 259 -14.70 -6.29 3.15
N LYS A 260 -14.31 -6.92 2.05
CA LYS A 260 -14.79 -6.57 0.71
C LYS A 260 -15.60 -7.74 0.13
N PRO A 261 -16.75 -7.45 -0.50
CA PRO A 261 -17.55 -8.46 -1.18
C PRO A 261 -16.80 -9.05 -2.38
#